data_AF-W9DN14-F1
#
_entry.id   AF-W9DN14-F1
#
_cell.length_a   1.000
_cell.length_b   1.000
_cell.length_c   1.000
_cell.angle_alpha   90.00
_cell.angle_beta   90.00
_cell.angle_gamma   90.00
#
_symmetry.space_group_name_H-M   'P 1'
#
loop_
_entity.id
_entity.type
_entity.pdbx_description
1 polymer ?
#
loop_
_entity_poly.entity_id
_entity_poly.type
_entity_poly.pdbx_seq_one_letter_code
_entity_poly.pdbx_strand_id
1 'polypeptide(L)'
;PPPMQPGRPERRTHDYVRHGTTTLFAALEIATGTVTAACKPRHRHQEFLAFLKQVAKAYPDRELHLVMDNYATHKRVEVRDWLAANPRIHVHFTPTSGSWLNLVEVWFGIIERQAIHRGSFRSVRDLNTKIRAFITGWNDRCHPFIWTKTPDQILKKANRQTTSNTRH
;
A
#
# COMPACT_ATOMS: atom_id res chain seq x y z
N PRO A 1 -14.48 -4.28 45.83
CA PRO A 1 -14.95 -4.23 44.43
C PRO A 1 -16.13 -5.18 44.20
N PRO A 2 -17.23 -4.76 43.53
CA PRO A 2 -18.32 -5.69 43.25
C PRO A 2 -17.91 -6.69 42.13
N PRO A 3 -18.56 -7.86 42.05
CA PRO A 3 -18.12 -8.96 41.18
C PRO A 3 -18.49 -8.74 39.70
N MET A 4 -17.70 -9.33 38.80
CA MET A 4 -17.91 -9.29 37.34
C MET A 4 -19.03 -10.23 36.89
N GLN A 5 -19.88 -9.79 35.96
CA GLN A 5 -20.89 -10.60 35.27
C GLN A 5 -20.41 -11.04 33.87
N PRO A 6 -20.76 -12.26 33.39
CA PRO A 6 -20.43 -12.73 32.04
C PRO A 6 -21.29 -12.04 30.97
N GLY A 7 -20.68 -11.64 29.84
CA GLY A 7 -21.42 -11.15 28.66
C GLY A 7 -21.03 -9.76 28.12
N ARG A 8 -19.99 -9.12 28.65
CA ARG A 8 -19.39 -7.92 28.04
C ARG A 8 -18.07 -8.29 27.35
N PRO A 9 -17.90 -8.04 26.03
CA PRO A 9 -16.58 -7.96 25.44
C PRO A 9 -15.78 -6.93 26.24
N GLU A 10 -14.56 -7.29 26.63
CA GLU A 10 -13.62 -6.41 27.31
C GLU A 10 -13.56 -5.05 26.59
N ARG A 11 -14.21 -4.03 27.15
CA ARG A 11 -14.00 -2.64 26.74
C ARG A 11 -12.72 -2.19 27.41
N ARG A 12 -11.59 -2.47 26.76
CA ARG A 12 -10.33 -1.78 27.06
C ARG A 12 -10.48 -0.33 26.62
N THR A 13 -10.70 0.56 27.58
CA THR A 13 -10.36 1.97 27.45
C THR A 13 -8.83 2.05 27.35
N HIS A 14 -8.32 1.91 26.13
CA HIS A 14 -6.94 2.25 25.84
C HIS A 14 -6.84 3.76 25.72
N ASP A 15 -6.24 4.39 26.72
CA ASP A 15 -5.61 5.68 26.54
C ASP A 15 -4.58 5.53 25.42
N TYR A 16 -4.95 6.00 24.22
CA TYR A 16 -4.14 5.91 23.03
C TYR A 16 -3.10 7.03 23.04
N VAL A 17 -1.95 6.78 23.67
CA VAL A 17 -0.80 7.67 23.57
C VAL A 17 -0.16 7.48 22.19
N ARG A 18 -0.20 8.53 21.35
CA ARG A 18 0.47 8.52 20.04
C ARG A 18 1.98 8.70 20.20
N HIS A 19 2.74 7.62 20.08
CA HIS A 19 4.21 7.64 20.17
C HIS A 19 4.93 8.10 18.87
N GLY A 20 4.24 8.83 17.98
CA GLY A 20 4.73 9.23 16.65
C GLY A 20 4.09 8.43 15.50
N THR A 21 4.50 8.73 14.26
CA THR A 21 3.99 8.07 13.04
C THR A 21 5.13 7.54 12.16
N THR A 22 4.82 6.54 11.35
CA THR A 22 5.69 6.03 10.28
C THR A 22 4.88 5.90 9.00
N THR A 23 5.55 5.97 7.87
CA THR A 23 5.00 5.75 6.55
C THR A 23 5.41 4.38 6.06
N LEU A 24 4.44 3.53 5.71
CA LEU A 24 4.70 2.24 5.06
C LEU A 24 4.57 2.40 3.55
N PHE A 25 5.66 2.15 2.84
CA PHE A 25 5.63 1.92 1.39
C PHE A 25 5.62 0.42 1.13
N ALA A 26 4.82 -0.02 0.16
CA ALA A 26 4.73 -1.42 -0.23
C ALA A 26 4.53 -1.55 -1.74
N ALA A 27 5.07 -2.63 -2.29
CA ALA A 27 4.89 -3.08 -3.66
C ALA A 27 4.48 -4.55 -3.59
N LEU A 28 3.31 -4.85 -4.14
CA LEU A 28 2.73 -6.19 -4.18
C LEU A 28 3.02 -6.82 -5.54
N GLU A 29 3.70 -7.95 -5.55
CA GLU A 29 3.83 -8.80 -6.74
C GLU A 29 2.55 -9.64 -6.89
N ILE A 30 1.77 -9.33 -7.91
CA ILE A 30 0.41 -9.85 -8.06
C ILE A 30 0.39 -11.36 -8.29
N ALA A 31 1.34 -11.86 -9.09
CA ALA A 31 1.43 -13.27 -9.47
C ALA A 31 1.78 -14.20 -8.30
N THR A 32 2.44 -13.70 -7.25
CA THR A 32 2.90 -14.51 -6.11
C THR A 32 2.24 -14.10 -4.78
N GLY A 33 1.77 -12.86 -4.69
CA GLY A 33 1.34 -12.23 -3.44
C GLY A 33 2.49 -11.68 -2.59
N THR A 34 3.73 -11.78 -3.06
CA THR A 34 4.91 -11.33 -2.33
C THR A 34 4.90 -9.81 -2.18
N VAL A 35 5.27 -9.31 -1.01
CA VAL A 35 5.34 -7.88 -0.74
C VAL A 35 6.78 -7.45 -0.44
N THR A 36 7.25 -6.48 -1.22
CA THR A 36 8.43 -5.68 -0.90
C THR A 36 7.98 -4.40 -0.22
N ALA A 37 8.45 -4.11 0.98
CA ALA A 37 7.99 -2.95 1.74
C ALA A 37 9.11 -2.26 2.54
N ALA A 38 8.86 -1.01 2.91
CA ALA A 38 9.76 -0.22 3.74
C ALA A 38 8.99 0.77 4.63
N CYS A 39 9.31 0.77 5.92
CA CYS A 39 8.90 1.83 6.84
C CYS A 39 9.87 3.02 6.73
N LYS A 40 9.33 4.21 6.54
CA LYS A 40 10.06 5.47 6.44
C LYS A 40 9.50 6.48 7.46
N PRO A 41 10.31 7.45 7.93
CA PRO A 41 9.84 8.43 8.91
C PRO A 41 8.89 9.48 8.31
N ARG A 42 8.88 9.65 6.98
CA ARG A 42 8.09 10.65 6.27
C ARG A 42 7.53 10.08 4.97
N HIS A 43 6.47 10.71 4.46
CA HIS A 43 5.83 10.38 3.19
C HIS A 43 6.11 11.47 2.15
N ARG A 44 7.33 11.49 1.60
CA ARG A 44 7.73 12.45 0.54
C ARG A 44 8.38 11.70 -0.63
N HIS A 45 8.59 12.43 -1.72
CA HIS A 45 9.20 11.89 -2.94
C HIS A 45 10.61 11.30 -2.71
N GLN A 46 11.39 11.81 -1.75
CA GLN A 46 12.70 11.28 -1.38
C GLN A 46 12.60 9.86 -0.82
N GLU A 47 11.69 9.67 0.14
CA GLU A 47 11.44 8.36 0.75
C GLU A 47 10.81 7.39 -0.25
N PHE A 48 9.94 7.89 -1.12
CA PHE A 48 9.34 7.11 -2.21
C PHE A 48 10.38 6.67 -3.25
N LEU A 49 11.26 7.57 -3.72
CA LEU A 49 12.33 7.23 -4.66
C LEU A 49 13.32 6.22 -4.05
N ALA A 50 13.65 6.37 -2.76
CA ALA A 50 14.45 5.37 -2.05
C ALA A 50 13.77 4.00 -2.01
N PHE A 51 12.45 3.97 -1.88
CA PHE A 51 11.66 2.73 -1.96
C PHE A 51 11.63 2.15 -3.38
N LEU A 52 11.44 2.96 -4.42
CA LEU A 52 11.52 2.48 -5.81
C LEU A 52 12.88 1.84 -6.14
N LYS A 53 13.98 2.45 -5.67
CA LYS A 53 15.32 1.86 -5.80
C LYS A 53 15.44 0.52 -5.08
N GLN A 54 14.79 0.35 -3.92
CA GLN A 54 14.75 -0.93 -3.21
C GLN A 54 13.98 -1.98 -4.00
N VAL A 55 12.82 -1.63 -4.59
CA VAL A 55 12.05 -2.54 -5.45
C VAL A 55 12.87 -2.93 -6.68
N ALA A 56 13.48 -1.97 -7.36
CA ALA A 56 14.34 -2.23 -8.52
C ALA A 56 15.49 -3.18 -8.18
N LYS A 57 16.10 -3.05 -7.00
CA LYS A 57 17.16 -3.94 -6.52
C LYS A 57 16.65 -5.35 -6.17
N ALA A 58 15.42 -5.47 -5.67
CA ALA A 58 14.82 -6.77 -5.38
C ALA A 58 14.54 -7.59 -6.67
N TYR A 59 14.36 -6.90 -7.79
CA TYR A 59 14.08 -7.50 -9.09
C TYR A 59 15.01 -6.91 -10.17
N PRO A 60 16.32 -7.23 -10.17
CA PRO A 60 17.31 -6.58 -11.04
C PRO A 60 17.11 -6.91 -12.53
N ASP A 61 16.78 -8.16 -12.84
CA ASP A 61 16.77 -8.71 -14.22
C ASP A 61 15.36 -8.91 -14.78
N ARG A 62 14.38 -8.16 -14.24
CA ARG A 62 12.98 -8.24 -14.69
C ARG A 62 12.49 -6.89 -15.20
N GLU A 63 11.62 -6.97 -16.21
CA GLU A 63 10.75 -5.87 -16.61
C GLU A 63 9.68 -5.68 -15.53
N LEU A 64 9.55 -4.46 -15.03
CA LEU A 64 8.67 -4.13 -13.91
C LEU A 64 7.53 -3.24 -14.40
N HIS A 65 6.30 -3.72 -14.26
CA HIS A 65 5.10 -2.93 -14.52
C HIS A 65 4.50 -2.49 -13.19
N LEU A 66 4.75 -1.23 -12.81
CA LEU A 66 4.24 -0.64 -11.59
C LEU A 66 2.86 -0.04 -11.83
N VAL A 67 1.83 -0.58 -11.20
CA VAL A 67 0.49 0.03 -11.17
C VAL A 67 0.39 0.91 -9.93
N MET A 68 0.12 2.19 -10.12
CA MET A 68 0.17 3.19 -9.04
C MET A 68 -1.03 4.14 -9.10
N ASP A 69 -1.42 4.68 -7.94
CA ASP A 69 -2.39 5.78 -7.91
C ASP A 69 -1.78 7.10 -8.43
N ASN A 70 -2.64 8.10 -8.62
CA ASN A 70 -2.26 9.40 -9.17
C ASN A 70 -1.59 10.36 -8.16
N TYR A 71 -1.01 9.83 -7.07
CA TYR A 71 -0.47 10.67 -6.01
C TYR A 71 0.66 11.59 -6.49
N ALA A 72 0.65 12.84 -6.02
CA ALA A 72 1.51 13.91 -6.56
C ALA A 72 3.02 13.63 -6.39
N THR A 73 3.41 12.86 -5.36
CA THR A 73 4.83 12.53 -5.16
C THR A 73 5.40 11.64 -6.26
N HIS A 74 4.56 10.87 -6.96
CA HIS A 74 4.98 10.03 -8.09
C HIS A 74 5.36 10.84 -9.33
N LYS A 75 4.88 12.09 -9.42
CA LYS A 75 5.06 12.97 -10.59
C LYS A 75 6.17 14.01 -10.43
N ARG A 76 6.96 13.89 -9.36
CA ARG A 76 8.09 14.80 -9.11
C ARG A 76 9.21 14.56 -10.12
N VAL A 77 9.92 15.63 -10.47
CA VAL A 77 10.97 15.61 -11.50
C VAL A 77 12.04 14.56 -11.18
N GLU A 78 12.45 14.44 -9.93
CA GLU A 78 13.47 13.50 -9.48
C GLU A 78 13.04 12.03 -9.65
N VAL A 79 11.74 11.76 -9.48
CA VAL A 79 11.17 10.43 -9.69
C VAL A 79 11.09 10.13 -11.19
N ARG A 80 10.59 11.07 -11.98
CA ARG A 80 10.46 10.93 -13.44
C ARG A 80 11.82 10.72 -14.09
N ASP A 81 12.83 11.52 -13.73
CA ASP A 81 14.15 11.45 -14.32
C ASP A 81 14.85 10.13 -13.95
N TRP A 82 14.66 9.64 -12.73
CA TRP A 82 15.14 8.31 -12.35
C TRP A 82 14.44 7.19 -13.11
N LEU A 83 13.12 7.27 -13.32
CA LEU A 83 12.38 6.29 -14.13
C LEU A 83 12.82 6.32 -15.59
N ALA A 84 13.07 7.50 -16.16
CA ALA A 84 13.60 7.64 -17.53
C ALA A 84 14.98 6.99 -17.68
N ALA A 85 15.82 7.04 -16.64
CA ALA A 85 17.11 6.36 -16.59
C ALA A 85 17.00 4.83 -16.34
N ASN A 86 15.81 4.31 -16.04
CA ASN A 86 15.56 2.88 -15.76
C ASN A 86 14.45 2.35 -16.69
N PRO A 87 14.71 2.21 -17.99
CA PRO A 87 13.68 1.93 -19.00
C PRO A 87 12.93 0.61 -18.83
N ARG A 88 13.49 -0.34 -18.05
CA ARG A 88 12.81 -1.60 -17.69
C ARG A 88 11.65 -1.43 -16.70
N ILE A 89 11.47 -0.23 -16.14
CA ILE A 89 10.44 0.06 -15.14
C ILE A 89 9.35 0.91 -15.79
N HIS A 90 8.22 0.29 -16.09
CA HIS A 90 7.06 0.90 -16.71
C HIS A 90 6.04 1.29 -15.64
N VAL A 91 5.69 2.57 -15.55
CA VAL A 91 4.69 3.07 -14.59
C VAL A 91 3.35 3.26 -15.29
N HIS A 92 2.31 2.66 -14.71
CA HIS A 92 0.93 2.72 -15.16
C HIS A 92 0.09 3.37 -14.06
N PHE A 93 -0.43 4.57 -14.32
CA PHE A 93 -1.30 5.25 -13.37
C PHE A 93 -2.74 4.75 -13.51
N THR A 94 -3.39 4.44 -12.39
CA THR A 94 -4.81 4.08 -12.40
C THR A 94 -5.65 5.27 -12.89
N PRO A 95 -6.70 5.05 -13.71
CA PRO A 95 -7.62 6.11 -14.10
C PRO A 95 -8.29 6.74 -12.88
N THR A 96 -8.81 7.95 -13.04
CA THR A 96 -9.62 8.62 -12.01
C THR A 96 -10.75 7.71 -11.56
N SER A 97 -10.97 7.58 -10.24
CA SER A 97 -11.93 6.66 -9.63
C SER A 97 -11.64 5.16 -9.86
N GLY A 98 -10.41 4.83 -10.27
CA GLY A 98 -9.92 3.48 -10.54
C GLY A 98 -9.10 2.85 -9.41
N SER A 99 -9.22 3.32 -8.16
CA SER A 99 -8.39 2.84 -7.03
C SER A 99 -8.44 1.32 -6.81
N TRP A 100 -9.56 0.68 -7.15
CA TRP A 100 -9.71 -0.78 -7.10
C TRP A 100 -8.71 -1.56 -7.98
N LEU A 101 -8.06 -0.91 -8.97
CA LEU A 101 -6.98 -1.50 -9.75
C LEU A 101 -5.67 -1.59 -8.95
N ASN A 102 -5.50 -0.75 -7.95
CA ASN A 102 -4.33 -0.70 -7.10
C ASN A 102 -4.40 -1.78 -6.00
N LEU A 103 -4.11 -3.03 -6.36
CA LEU A 103 -4.28 -4.19 -5.45
C LEU A 103 -3.43 -4.12 -4.18
N VAL A 104 -2.36 -3.31 -4.15
CA VAL A 104 -1.61 -3.08 -2.91
C VAL A 104 -2.47 -2.40 -1.83
N GLU A 105 -3.53 -1.65 -2.20
CA GLU A 105 -4.49 -1.07 -1.25
C GLU A 105 -5.29 -2.16 -0.52
N VAL A 106 -5.60 -3.26 -1.21
CA VAL A 106 -6.23 -4.43 -0.57
C VAL A 106 -5.29 -5.01 0.48
N TRP A 107 -4.01 -5.14 0.14
CA TRP A 107 -2.99 -5.61 1.09
C TRP A 107 -2.81 -4.65 2.27
N PHE A 108 -2.82 -3.32 2.05
CA PHE A 108 -2.79 -2.33 3.12
C PHE A 108 -3.96 -2.51 4.09
N GLY A 109 -5.17 -2.78 3.60
CA GLY A 109 -6.31 -3.11 4.45
C GLY A 109 -6.12 -4.40 5.26
N ILE A 110 -5.40 -5.39 4.74
CA ILE A 110 -5.10 -6.64 5.46
C ILE A 110 -4.15 -6.38 6.62
N ILE A 111 -2.99 -5.77 6.37
CA ILE A 111 -2.01 -5.47 7.43
C ILE A 111 -2.62 -4.52 8.47
N GLU A 112 -3.44 -3.56 8.04
CA GLU A 112 -4.15 -2.68 8.95
C GLU A 112 -5.03 -3.48 9.91
N ARG A 113 -5.90 -4.36 9.41
CA ARG A 113 -6.81 -5.15 10.25
C ARG A 113 -6.09 -6.17 11.14
N GLN A 114 -5.04 -6.81 10.63
CA GLN A 114 -4.39 -7.94 11.30
C GLN A 114 -3.26 -7.53 12.23
N ALA A 115 -2.49 -6.49 11.90
CA ALA A 115 -1.29 -6.12 12.65
C ALA A 115 -1.37 -4.75 13.32
N ILE A 116 -2.06 -3.78 12.73
CA ILE A 116 -2.02 -2.38 13.18
C ILE A 116 -3.20 -2.04 14.09
N HIS A 117 -4.42 -2.25 13.64
CA HIS A 117 -5.65 -1.82 14.33
C HIS A 117 -5.84 -2.49 15.69
N ARG A 118 -5.38 -3.74 15.84
CA ARG A 118 -5.44 -4.51 17.10
C ARG A 118 -4.16 -4.40 17.94
N GLY A 119 -3.14 -3.70 17.44
CA GLY A 119 -1.85 -3.57 18.09
C GLY A 119 -1.80 -2.41 19.08
N SER A 120 -1.23 -2.63 20.26
CA SER A 120 -0.78 -1.56 21.16
C SER A 120 0.73 -1.44 21.01
N PHE A 121 1.22 -0.25 20.61
CA PHE A 121 2.62 -0.01 20.31
C PHE A 121 3.21 0.99 21.29
N ARG A 122 4.36 0.65 21.88
CA ARG A 122 5.01 1.51 22.89
C ARG A 122 5.94 2.56 22.28
N SER A 123 6.23 2.45 20.97
CA SER A 123 7.05 3.40 20.20
C SER A 123 6.90 3.17 18.69
N VAL A 124 7.35 4.12 17.86
CA VAL A 124 7.46 3.91 16.40
C VAL A 124 8.39 2.74 16.06
N ARG A 125 9.45 2.52 16.86
CA ARG A 125 10.36 1.38 16.66
C ARG A 125 9.66 0.05 16.85
N ASP A 126 8.82 -0.05 17.87
CA ASP A 126 8.00 -1.23 18.14
C ASP A 126 6.99 -1.48 17.00
N LEU A 127 6.28 -0.44 16.56
CA LEU A 127 5.41 -0.48 15.38
C LEU A 127 6.15 -0.98 14.13
N ASN A 128 7.31 -0.41 13.81
CA ASN A 128 8.13 -0.83 12.67
C ASN A 128 8.57 -2.29 12.77
N THR A 129 8.90 -2.75 13.99
CA THR A 129 9.31 -4.14 14.24
C THR A 129 8.15 -5.09 13.98
N LYS A 130 6.94 -4.75 14.45
CA LYS A 130 5.73 -5.54 14.21
C LYS A 130 5.31 -5.57 12.74
N ILE A 131 5.40 -4.44 12.04
CA ILE A 131 5.14 -4.38 10.59
C ILE A 131 6.13 -5.29 9.84
N ARG A 132 7.43 -5.24 10.16
CA ARG A 132 8.44 -6.11 9.53
C ARG A 132 8.19 -7.59 9.81
N ALA A 133 7.83 -7.94 11.05
CA ALA A 133 7.49 -9.31 11.43
C ALA A 133 6.25 -9.80 10.67
N PHE A 134 5.22 -8.96 10.53
CA PHE A 134 4.04 -9.27 9.75
C PHE A 134 4.38 -9.52 8.27
N ILE A 135 5.16 -8.63 7.64
CA ILE A 135 5.57 -8.77 6.24
C ILE A 135 6.37 -10.07 6.03
N THR A 136 7.28 -10.40 6.95
CA THR A 136 8.06 -11.65 6.89
C THR A 136 7.13 -12.85 6.91
N GLY A 137 6.26 -12.95 7.91
CA GLY A 137 5.30 -14.06 8.00
C GLY A 137 4.19 -14.03 6.93
N TRP A 138 3.96 -12.89 6.28
CA TRP A 138 3.09 -12.80 5.11
C TRP A 138 3.75 -13.43 3.90
N ASN A 139 4.99 -13.04 3.59
CA ASN A 139 5.73 -13.54 2.43
C ASN A 139 6.00 -15.05 2.49
N ASP A 140 6.09 -15.64 3.68
CA ASP A 140 6.21 -17.10 3.85
C ASP A 140 4.95 -17.87 3.45
N ARG A 141 3.79 -17.21 3.39
CA ARG A 141 2.47 -17.84 3.17
C ARG A 141 1.61 -17.11 2.14
N CYS A 142 2.22 -16.22 1.36
CA CYS A 142 1.47 -15.37 0.45
C CYS A 142 0.86 -16.19 -0.68
N HIS A 143 -0.24 -15.69 -1.20
CA HIS A 143 -0.90 -16.26 -2.35
C HIS A 143 -1.17 -15.17 -3.39
N PRO A 144 -1.32 -15.53 -4.67
CA PRO A 144 -1.57 -14.57 -5.73
C PRO A 144 -2.79 -13.69 -5.43
N PHE A 145 -2.74 -12.45 -5.93
CA PHE A 145 -3.88 -11.54 -5.92
C PHE A 145 -4.50 -11.54 -7.31
N ILE A 146 -5.83 -11.51 -7.36
CA ILE A 146 -6.57 -11.58 -8.62
C ILE A 146 -7.48 -10.36 -8.71
N TRP A 147 -7.41 -9.65 -9.83
CA TRP A 147 -8.43 -8.65 -10.14
C TRP A 147 -9.76 -9.34 -10.39
N THR A 148 -10.79 -8.91 -9.67
CA THR A 148 -12.13 -9.50 -9.77
C THR A 148 -12.89 -9.09 -11.03
N LYS A 149 -12.42 -8.08 -11.76
CA LYS A 149 -13.02 -7.63 -13.02
C LYS A 149 -12.11 -7.94 -14.20
N THR A 150 -12.73 -8.29 -15.32
CA THR A 150 -12.00 -8.58 -16.56
C THR A 150 -11.42 -7.30 -17.20
N PRO A 151 -10.39 -7.41 -18.05
CA PRO A 151 -9.84 -6.29 -18.82
C PRO A 151 -10.90 -5.47 -19.56
N ASP A 152 -11.91 -6.11 -20.16
CA ASP A 152 -12.98 -5.40 -20.87
C ASP A 152 -13.86 -4.57 -19.92
N GLN A 153 -14.13 -5.09 -18.74
CA GLN A 153 -14.85 -4.36 -17.68
C GLN A 153 -14.01 -3.22 -17.11
N ILE A 154 -12.68 -3.37 -17.07
CA ILE A 154 -11.72 -2.32 -16.72
C ILE A 154 -11.78 -1.19 -17.75
N LEU A 155 -11.60 -1.53 -19.04
CA LEU A 155 -11.57 -0.57 -20.14
C LEU A 155 -12.89 0.20 -20.28
N LYS A 156 -14.03 -0.49 -20.13
CA LYS A 156 -15.36 0.15 -20.17
C LYS A 156 -15.57 1.15 -19.02
N LYS A 157 -15.04 0.88 -17.82
CA LYS A 157 -15.11 1.82 -16.68
C LYS A 157 -14.10 2.96 -16.78
N ALA A 158 -12.91 2.70 -17.32
CA ALA A 158 -11.88 3.71 -17.53
C ALA A 158 -12.29 4.75 -18.60
N ASN A 159 -13.02 4.31 -19.63
CA ASN A 159 -13.47 5.15 -20.75
C ASN A 159 -14.89 5.74 -20.56
N ARG A 160 -15.35 5.95 -19.32
CA ARG A 160 -16.68 6.55 -19.11
C ARG A 160 -16.67 7.99 -19.63
N GLN A 161 -17.36 8.23 -20.75
CA GLN A 161 -17.51 9.58 -21.31
C GLN A 161 -18.08 10.53 -20.25
N THR A 162 -17.44 11.68 -20.08
CA THR A 162 -17.92 12.76 -19.23
C THR A 162 -19.24 13.28 -19.80
N THR A 163 -20.38 12.85 -19.26
CA THR A 163 -21.66 13.51 -19.53
C THR A 163 -21.77 14.75 -18.68
N SER A 164 -20.97 15.78 -18.98
CA SER A 164 -21.21 17.14 -18.49
C SER A 164 -22.10 17.85 -19.49
N ASN A 165 -23.38 17.48 -19.51
CA ASN A 165 -24.43 18.35 -20.03
C ASN A 165 -25.00 19.14 -18.84
N THR A 166 -24.30 20.19 -18.43
CA THR A 166 -24.93 21.30 -17.71
C THR A 166 -25.09 22.42 -18.71
N ARG A 167 -26.24 22.44 -19.39
CA ARG A 167 -26.71 23.65 -20.08
C ARG A 167 -27.23 24.59 -18.99
N HIS A 168 -26.67 25.80 -18.93
CA HIS A 168 -27.37 26.99 -18.47
C HIS A 168 -27.79 27.79 -19.71
#